data_AF-A0A1C6VZV6-F1
#
_entry.id   AF-A0A1C6VZV6-F1
#
_cell.length_a   1.000
_cell.length_b   1.000
_cell.length_c   1.000
_cell.angle_alpha   90.00
_cell.angle_beta   90.00
_cell.angle_gamma   90.00
#
_symmetry.space_group_name_H-M   'P 1'
#
loop_
_entity.id
_entity.type
_entity.pdbx_description
1 polymer ?
#
loop_
_entity_poly.entity_id
_entity_poly.type
_entity_poly.pdbx_seq_one_letter_code
_entity_poly.pdbx_strand_id
1 'polypeptide(L)'
;MTEAEGWVELREPDVDTEEPTGPQPVVAVVGRPNVGKSTLVNRLIGRRQAVVEDIPGVTRDRVPYDAQWAGRQFTVVDTGGWEPDAKDRAAAIAAQAETAVATADVVLFVVDAMVGSTDVDEAAVRMLRRSAKPVILVANKADNTSIEMEATSLWSLGLGEPYPVSALHGRGSGELLDAIMDALPEAPKIVENRPRGPRRVALVGRPNVGKSSLLNRFSGEERAVVDSVAGTTVDPVDSLVEIGGETWQLVDTAGLRKRVGKASGTEYYASLRTASAIEAAEVAVVLLDSSEVISEQDQRILSMVTEAGRALVIAFNKWDLVDADRRYYLDKEIERELRRIPWAIRLNLSARTGRAVDKLAPALRKALASWETRVPTAQLNSWLTALVQATPHPVRGGRAPKILFATQAGVAPPRFVLFTTGPLDAGYQRFVERKLREEFGFEGSPIEISVRPRKKLGPGGRGKAHG
;
A
#
# COMPACT_ATOMS: atom_id res chain seq x y z
N MET A 1 4.49 62.00 -1.61
CA MET A 1 4.67 60.68 -0.97
C MET A 1 3.35 60.30 -0.34
N THR A 2 2.60 59.41 -1.00
CA THR A 2 1.70 58.40 -0.42
C THR A 2 1.07 57.66 -1.60
N GLU A 3 1.51 56.42 -1.77
CA GLU A 3 0.89 55.36 -2.57
C GLU A 3 -0.39 54.86 -1.89
N ALA A 4 -1.33 54.36 -2.70
CA ALA A 4 -2.32 53.32 -2.41
C ALA A 4 -3.28 53.27 -3.62
N GLU A 5 -2.91 52.55 -4.68
CA GLU A 5 -3.23 51.12 -4.91
C GLU A 5 -4.74 50.89 -5.11
N GLY A 6 -5.08 50.67 -6.38
CA GLY A 6 -6.42 50.31 -6.82
C GLY A 6 -6.73 48.86 -6.47
N TRP A 7 -7.90 48.66 -5.88
CA TRP A 7 -8.48 47.35 -5.63
C TRP A 7 -8.86 46.69 -6.95
N VAL A 8 -8.17 45.60 -7.29
CA VAL A 8 -8.64 44.65 -8.31
C VAL A 8 -9.41 43.57 -7.58
N GLU A 9 -10.73 43.52 -7.76
CA GLU A 9 -11.55 42.36 -7.42
C GLU A 9 -11.03 41.16 -8.22
N LEU A 10 -10.28 40.27 -7.55
CA LEU A 10 -9.97 38.96 -8.07
C LEU A 10 -11.27 38.14 -8.05
N ARG A 11 -11.93 38.09 -9.19
CA ARG A 11 -12.99 37.12 -9.48
C ARG A 11 -12.39 35.73 -9.27
N GLU A 12 -12.85 35.01 -8.25
CA GLU A 12 -12.51 33.60 -8.08
C GLU A 12 -12.90 32.86 -9.37
N PRO A 13 -12.02 32.01 -9.93
CA PRO A 13 -12.40 31.25 -11.11
C PRO A 13 -13.54 30.31 -10.70
N ASP A 14 -14.66 30.39 -11.41
CA ASP A 14 -15.67 29.34 -11.47
C ASP A 14 -14.95 28.08 -11.99
N VAL A 15 -14.38 27.30 -11.07
CA VAL A 15 -13.97 25.93 -11.37
C VAL A 15 -15.25 25.15 -11.23
N ASP A 16 -15.90 24.89 -12.36
CA ASP A 16 -16.94 23.89 -12.48
C ASP A 16 -16.43 22.60 -11.81
N THR A 17 -16.85 22.36 -10.57
CA THR A 17 -16.64 21.11 -9.85
C THR A 17 -17.63 20.09 -10.39
N GLU A 18 -17.49 19.72 -11.66
CA GLU A 18 -18.11 18.49 -12.15
C GLU A 18 -17.30 17.31 -11.60
N GLU A 19 -17.88 16.66 -10.60
CA GLU A 19 -17.36 15.44 -9.98
C GLU A 19 -17.13 14.35 -11.03
N PRO A 20 -15.99 13.63 -11.05
CA PRO A 20 -15.91 12.37 -11.76
C PRO A 20 -16.60 11.28 -10.93
N THR A 21 -17.93 11.28 -10.92
CA THR A 21 -18.76 10.18 -10.41
C THR A 21 -18.83 9.06 -11.45
N GLY A 22 -17.73 8.33 -11.63
CA GLY A 22 -17.69 7.15 -12.49
C GLY A 22 -17.48 5.86 -11.68
N PRO A 23 -18.16 4.75 -12.00
CA PRO A 23 -17.83 3.44 -11.45
C PRO A 23 -16.38 3.06 -11.80
N GLN A 24 -15.66 2.42 -10.87
CA GLN A 24 -14.30 1.94 -11.11
C GLN A 24 -14.31 0.89 -12.23
N PRO A 25 -13.41 0.96 -13.24
CA PRO A 25 -13.44 0.03 -14.35
C PRO A 25 -13.30 -1.42 -13.88
N VAL A 26 -14.13 -2.30 -14.43
CA VAL A 26 -14.23 -3.71 -14.03
C VAL A 26 -13.62 -4.60 -15.11
N VAL A 27 -12.72 -5.49 -14.70
CA VAL A 27 -12.11 -6.54 -15.53
C VAL A 27 -12.65 -7.88 -15.08
N ALA A 28 -13.40 -8.57 -15.94
CA ALA A 28 -13.87 -9.92 -15.63
C ALA A 28 -12.93 -10.98 -16.21
N VAL A 29 -12.60 -12.00 -15.41
CA VAL A 29 -11.81 -13.15 -15.85
C VAL A 29 -12.75 -14.32 -16.11
N VAL A 30 -12.79 -14.77 -17.38
CA VAL A 30 -13.67 -15.83 -17.88
C VAL A 30 -12.85 -16.91 -18.55
N GLY A 31 -13.31 -18.14 -18.50
CA GLY A 31 -12.66 -19.27 -19.14
C GLY A 31 -13.12 -20.58 -18.51
N ARG A 32 -12.81 -21.68 -19.19
CA ARG A 32 -13.17 -23.03 -18.74
C ARG A 32 -12.50 -23.38 -17.39
N PRO A 33 -12.99 -24.37 -16.62
CA PRO A 33 -12.30 -24.81 -15.41
C PRO A 33 -10.83 -25.21 -15.67
N ASN A 34 -9.97 -25.05 -14.66
CA ASN A 34 -8.56 -25.48 -14.68
C ASN A 34 -7.60 -24.80 -15.68
N VAL A 35 -8.05 -23.78 -16.42
CA VAL A 35 -7.17 -22.93 -17.27
C VAL A 35 -6.29 -21.98 -16.45
N GLY A 36 -6.47 -21.91 -15.12
CA GLY A 36 -5.65 -21.09 -14.22
C GLY A 36 -6.18 -19.67 -13.95
N LYS A 37 -7.50 -19.44 -14.06
CA LYS A 37 -8.16 -18.15 -13.78
C LYS A 37 -7.79 -17.56 -12.43
N SER A 38 -7.98 -18.31 -11.34
CA SER A 38 -7.72 -17.80 -9.98
C SER A 38 -6.23 -17.55 -9.72
N THR A 39 -5.34 -18.31 -10.37
CA THR A 39 -3.90 -18.03 -10.36
C THR A 39 -3.58 -16.71 -11.08
N LEU A 40 -4.26 -16.45 -12.20
CA LEU A 40 -4.13 -15.19 -12.94
C LEU A 40 -4.69 -14.01 -12.13
N VAL A 41 -5.87 -14.15 -11.52
CA VAL A 41 -6.46 -13.13 -10.65
C VAL A 41 -5.50 -12.77 -9.52
N ASN A 42 -4.96 -13.77 -8.81
CA ASN A 42 -3.95 -13.58 -7.77
C ASN A 42 -2.69 -12.85 -8.26
N ARG A 43 -2.31 -13.06 -9.52
CA ARG A 43 -1.19 -12.35 -10.15
C ARG A 43 -1.54 -10.88 -10.40
N LEU A 44 -2.73 -10.61 -10.94
CA LEU A 44 -3.18 -9.25 -11.29
C LEU A 44 -3.38 -8.35 -10.06
N ILE A 45 -3.85 -8.91 -8.93
CA ILE A 45 -4.10 -8.15 -7.69
C ILE A 45 -2.82 -7.85 -6.88
N GLY A 46 -1.68 -8.46 -7.22
CA GLY A 46 -0.38 -8.20 -6.57
C GLY A 46 -0.28 -8.61 -5.09
N ARG A 47 -1.31 -9.25 -4.52
CA ARG A 47 -1.38 -9.77 -3.14
C ARG A 47 -1.92 -11.20 -3.15
N ARG A 48 -1.52 -12.05 -2.19
CA ARG A 48 -2.14 -13.36 -1.97
C ARG A 48 -3.42 -13.18 -1.15
N GLN A 49 -4.50 -12.72 -1.78
CA GLN A 49 -5.81 -12.52 -1.11
C GLN A 49 -6.90 -13.45 -1.62
N ALA A 50 -6.80 -14.03 -2.82
CA ALA A 50 -7.69 -15.12 -3.19
C ALA A 50 -7.15 -16.41 -2.56
N VAL A 51 -7.75 -16.81 -1.43
CA VAL A 51 -7.50 -18.09 -0.79
C VAL A 51 -7.73 -19.20 -1.82
N VAL A 52 -6.65 -19.88 -2.20
CA VAL A 52 -6.74 -21.16 -2.93
C VAL A 52 -6.97 -22.23 -1.86
N GLU A 53 -8.22 -22.32 -1.40
CA GLU A 53 -8.71 -23.52 -0.73
C GLU A 53 -9.82 -24.07 -1.62
N ASP A 54 -9.51 -25.16 -2.31
CA ASP A 54 -10.52 -26.04 -2.90
C ASP A 54 -11.11 -26.87 -1.74
N ILE A 55 -12.08 -26.28 -1.03
CA ILE A 55 -12.98 -27.02 -0.14
C ILE A 55 -14.24 -27.32 -0.96
N PRO A 56 -14.51 -28.58 -1.32
CA PRO A 56 -15.73 -28.95 -2.03
C PRO A 56 -16.96 -28.64 -1.17
N GLY A 57 -17.92 -27.87 -1.71
CA GLY A 57 -19.24 -27.69 -1.08
C GLY A 57 -19.67 -26.27 -0.70
N VAL A 58 -18.94 -25.20 -1.08
CA VAL A 58 -19.36 -23.82 -0.82
C VAL A 58 -19.65 -23.09 -2.13
N THR A 59 -20.86 -22.54 -2.26
CA THR A 59 -21.24 -21.69 -3.40
C THR A 59 -20.32 -20.47 -3.45
N ARG A 60 -19.42 -20.45 -4.45
CA ARG A 60 -18.51 -19.33 -4.73
C ARG A 60 -19.32 -18.18 -5.33
N ASP A 61 -19.78 -17.26 -4.48
CA ASP A 61 -20.22 -15.95 -4.95
C ASP A 61 -19.03 -15.16 -5.52
N ARG A 62 -19.33 -14.30 -6.50
CA ARG A 62 -18.35 -13.51 -7.25
C ARG A 62 -17.64 -12.54 -6.31
N VAL A 63 -16.36 -12.76 -6.08
CA VAL A 63 -15.56 -11.88 -5.23
C VAL A 63 -14.89 -10.81 -6.11
N PRO A 64 -15.27 -9.52 -5.99
CA PRO A 64 -14.51 -8.43 -6.60
C PRO A 64 -13.22 -8.22 -5.81
N TYR A 65 -12.12 -7.99 -6.52
CA TYR A 65 -10.81 -7.69 -5.94
C TYR A 65 -10.27 -6.38 -6.50
N ASP A 66 -9.77 -5.51 -5.63
CA ASP A 66 -9.10 -4.29 -6.07
C ASP A 66 -7.71 -4.60 -6.63
N ALA A 67 -7.42 -4.07 -7.81
CA ALA A 67 -6.13 -4.16 -8.47
C ALA A 67 -5.62 -2.77 -8.88
N GLN A 68 -4.30 -2.66 -9.01
CA GLN A 68 -3.65 -1.42 -9.44
C GLN A 68 -2.48 -1.73 -10.37
N TRP A 69 -2.44 -1.05 -11.52
CA TRP A 69 -1.33 -1.10 -12.46
C TRP A 69 -1.07 0.28 -13.08
N ALA A 70 0.20 0.64 -13.25
CA ALA A 70 0.61 1.95 -13.80
C ALA A 70 -0.10 3.17 -13.17
N GLY A 71 -0.45 3.08 -11.88
CA GLY A 71 -1.18 4.14 -11.16
C GLY A 71 -2.69 4.20 -11.39
N ARG A 72 -3.27 3.33 -12.23
CA ARG A 72 -4.73 3.20 -12.44
C ARG A 72 -5.29 2.07 -11.60
N GLN A 73 -6.42 2.31 -10.94
CA GLN A 73 -7.16 1.29 -10.19
C GLN A 73 -8.25 0.68 -11.06
N PHE A 74 -8.47 -0.62 -10.90
CA PHE A 74 -9.53 -1.37 -11.56
C PHE A 74 -9.96 -2.53 -10.66
N THR A 75 -11.17 -3.02 -10.84
CA THR A 75 -11.71 -4.15 -10.07
C THR A 75 -11.60 -5.41 -10.91
N VAL A 76 -10.99 -6.47 -10.38
CA VAL A 76 -10.93 -7.78 -11.02
C VAL A 76 -12.03 -8.65 -10.43
N VAL A 77 -12.89 -9.21 -11.29
CA VAL A 77 -13.93 -10.15 -10.88
C VAL A 77 -13.59 -11.53 -11.42
N ASP A 78 -13.33 -12.48 -10.51
CA ASP A 78 -13.25 -13.90 -10.88
C ASP A 78 -14.68 -14.41 -11.05
N THR A 79 -15.03 -14.82 -12.26
CA THR A 79 -16.35 -15.38 -12.53
C THR A 79 -16.50 -16.82 -12.02
N GLY A 80 -15.50 -17.33 -11.31
CA GLY A 80 -15.50 -18.61 -10.62
C GLY A 80 -15.27 -19.80 -11.54
N GLY A 81 -14.80 -20.91 -11.00
CA GLY A 81 -14.97 -22.23 -11.62
C GLY A 81 -16.20 -22.85 -10.99
N TRP A 82 -17.29 -22.98 -11.76
CA TRP A 82 -18.45 -23.74 -11.29
C TRP A 82 -18.32 -25.19 -11.77
N GLU A 83 -18.45 -26.13 -10.84
CA GLU A 83 -18.80 -27.52 -11.12
C GLU A 83 -20.31 -27.65 -10.96
N PRO A 84 -21.02 -27.98 -12.05
CA PRO A 84 -22.27 -28.71 -11.88
C PRO A 84 -22.30 -29.99 -12.69
N ASP A 85 -23.09 -30.94 -12.18
CA ASP A 85 -23.67 -32.10 -12.86
C ASP A 85 -24.53 -31.75 -14.11
N ALA A 86 -24.23 -30.66 -14.81
CA ALA A 86 -24.93 -30.25 -16.00
C ALA A 86 -24.50 -31.10 -17.19
N LYS A 87 -25.47 -31.73 -17.86
CA LYS A 87 -25.32 -32.47 -19.12
C LYS A 87 -24.74 -31.63 -20.27
N ASP A 88 -24.56 -30.31 -20.10
CA ASP A 88 -24.05 -29.40 -21.13
C ASP A 88 -23.04 -28.37 -20.56
N ARG A 89 -21.75 -28.70 -20.68
CA ARG A 89 -20.63 -27.86 -20.22
C ARG A 89 -20.49 -26.56 -21.02
N ALA A 90 -20.92 -26.55 -22.29
CA ALA A 90 -20.80 -25.39 -23.16
C ALA A 90 -21.79 -24.29 -22.76
N ALA A 91 -23.03 -24.68 -22.41
CA ALA A 91 -24.07 -23.75 -21.95
C ALA A 91 -23.68 -23.02 -20.66
N ALA A 92 -23.06 -23.73 -19.71
CA ALA A 92 -22.64 -23.15 -18.43
C ALA A 92 -21.57 -22.05 -18.60
N ILE A 93 -20.57 -22.29 -19.47
CA ILE A 93 -19.51 -21.33 -19.74
C ILE A 93 -20.03 -20.13 -20.53
N ALA A 94 -20.98 -20.35 -21.45
CA ALA A 94 -21.64 -19.27 -22.16
C ALA A 94 -22.42 -18.34 -21.22
N ALA A 95 -23.18 -18.88 -20.25
CA ALA A 95 -23.91 -18.10 -19.25
C ALA A 95 -22.97 -17.32 -18.31
N GLN A 96 -21.84 -17.92 -17.94
CA GLN A 96 -20.79 -17.26 -17.16
C GLN A 96 -20.20 -16.08 -17.92
N ALA A 97 -19.84 -16.30 -19.19
CA ALA A 97 -19.34 -15.26 -20.07
C ALA A 97 -20.38 -14.15 -20.23
N GLU A 98 -21.67 -14.48 -20.39
CA GLU A 98 -22.75 -13.50 -20.59
C GLU A 98 -22.89 -12.60 -19.37
N THR A 99 -22.82 -13.19 -18.17
CA THR A 99 -22.89 -12.39 -16.96
C THR A 99 -21.63 -11.57 -16.72
N ALA A 100 -20.45 -12.10 -17.06
CA ALA A 100 -19.19 -11.37 -17.00
C ALA A 100 -19.22 -10.14 -17.92
N VAL A 101 -19.72 -10.32 -19.15
CA VAL A 101 -19.93 -9.25 -20.11
C VAL A 101 -20.91 -8.22 -19.58
N ALA A 102 -22.00 -8.60 -18.88
CA ALA A 102 -22.97 -7.62 -18.40
C ALA A 102 -22.34 -6.56 -17.47
N THR A 103 -21.44 -6.96 -16.59
CA THR A 103 -20.91 -6.10 -15.50
C THR A 103 -19.47 -5.62 -15.68
N ALA A 104 -18.72 -6.16 -16.64
CA ALA A 104 -17.31 -5.78 -16.86
C ALA A 104 -17.14 -4.72 -17.94
N ASP A 105 -16.13 -3.87 -17.87
CA ASP A 105 -15.73 -2.99 -18.96
C ASP A 105 -14.80 -3.69 -19.95
N VAL A 106 -13.97 -4.63 -19.47
CA VAL A 106 -13.09 -5.48 -20.27
C VAL A 106 -13.21 -6.93 -19.81
N VAL A 107 -13.19 -7.88 -20.75
CA VAL A 107 -13.24 -9.31 -20.45
C VAL A 107 -11.91 -9.98 -20.82
N LEU A 108 -11.31 -10.69 -19.86
CA LEU A 108 -10.18 -11.60 -20.10
C LEU A 108 -10.71 -12.99 -20.37
N PHE A 109 -10.52 -13.48 -21.60
CA PHE A 109 -10.84 -14.85 -21.95
C PHE A 109 -9.59 -15.72 -21.85
N VAL A 110 -9.54 -16.55 -20.80
CA VAL A 110 -8.37 -17.34 -20.44
C VAL A 110 -8.48 -18.76 -21.00
N VAL A 111 -7.49 -19.16 -21.78
CA VAL A 111 -7.32 -20.50 -22.35
C VAL A 111 -5.99 -21.08 -21.86
N ASP A 112 -5.93 -22.41 -21.73
CA ASP A 112 -4.69 -23.12 -21.43
C ASP A 112 -3.87 -23.31 -22.71
N ALA A 113 -2.71 -22.67 -22.79
CA ALA A 113 -1.84 -22.72 -23.97
C ALA A 113 -1.34 -24.14 -24.30
N MET A 114 -1.24 -25.03 -23.30
CA MET A 114 -0.81 -26.41 -23.54
C MET A 114 -1.91 -27.30 -24.14
N VAL A 115 -3.17 -26.94 -23.89
CA VAL A 115 -4.33 -27.71 -24.37
C VAL A 115 -4.82 -27.15 -25.71
N GLY A 116 -4.72 -25.84 -25.91
CA GLY A 116 -5.26 -25.15 -27.08
C GLY A 116 -6.77 -24.91 -26.97
N SER A 117 -7.37 -24.49 -28.09
CA SER A 117 -8.81 -24.26 -28.22
C SER A 117 -9.60 -25.56 -28.21
N THR A 118 -10.71 -25.59 -27.47
CA THR A 118 -11.64 -26.73 -27.43
C THR A 118 -13.04 -26.31 -27.87
N ASP A 119 -13.89 -27.26 -28.28
CA ASP A 119 -15.29 -27.03 -28.66
C ASP A 119 -16.10 -26.30 -27.57
N VAL A 120 -15.70 -26.49 -26.32
CA VAL A 120 -16.32 -25.85 -25.15
C VAL A 120 -15.96 -24.36 -25.09
N ASP A 121 -14.78 -23.98 -25.56
CA ASP A 121 -14.35 -22.58 -25.65
C ASP A 121 -15.11 -21.84 -26.76
N GLU A 122 -15.43 -22.52 -27.87
CA GLU A 122 -16.14 -21.92 -29.01
C GLU A 122 -17.53 -21.36 -28.65
N ALA A 123 -18.24 -22.00 -27.71
CA ALA A 123 -19.52 -21.49 -27.23
C ALA A 123 -19.37 -20.15 -26.50
N ALA A 124 -18.32 -20.02 -25.67
CA ALA A 124 -17.97 -18.78 -24.98
C ALA A 124 -17.55 -17.71 -25.99
N VAL A 125 -16.70 -18.07 -26.95
CA VAL A 125 -16.21 -17.18 -28.02
C VAL A 125 -17.37 -16.64 -28.87
N ARG A 126 -18.33 -17.47 -29.26
CA ARG A 126 -19.52 -17.02 -30.01
C ARG A 126 -20.38 -16.01 -29.24
N MET A 127 -20.41 -16.11 -27.91
CA MET A 127 -21.11 -15.14 -27.08
C MET A 127 -20.28 -13.86 -26.92
N LEU A 128 -19.00 -13.98 -26.58
CA LEU A 128 -18.06 -12.86 -26.41
C LEU A 128 -17.94 -12.00 -27.67
N ARG A 129 -17.94 -12.62 -28.87
CA ARG A 129 -17.98 -11.90 -30.16
C ARG A 129 -19.25 -11.11 -30.41
N ARG A 130 -20.37 -11.54 -29.84
CA ARG A 130 -21.65 -10.81 -29.92
C ARG A 130 -21.72 -9.68 -28.89
N SER A 131 -20.82 -9.67 -27.90
CA SER A 131 -20.69 -8.55 -26.98
C SER A 131 -20.02 -7.37 -27.65
N ALA A 132 -20.44 -6.16 -27.31
CA ALA A 132 -19.79 -4.92 -27.75
C ALA A 132 -18.57 -4.56 -26.88
N LYS A 133 -18.16 -5.43 -25.95
CA LYS A 133 -17.12 -5.14 -24.97
C LYS A 133 -15.75 -5.61 -25.45
N PRO A 134 -14.65 -4.90 -25.13
CA PRO A 134 -13.30 -5.35 -25.40
C PRO A 134 -13.02 -6.71 -24.75
N VAL A 135 -12.51 -7.66 -25.55
CA VAL A 135 -12.12 -9.00 -25.09
C VAL A 135 -10.63 -9.18 -25.35
N ILE A 136 -9.88 -9.55 -24.31
CA ILE A 136 -8.45 -9.87 -24.40
C ILE A 136 -8.29 -11.39 -24.25
N LEU A 137 -7.69 -12.02 -25.26
CA LEU A 137 -7.41 -13.44 -25.25
C LEU A 137 -6.11 -13.71 -24.47
N VAL A 138 -6.19 -14.52 -23.41
CA VAL A 138 -5.05 -14.85 -22.55
C VAL A 138 -4.70 -16.32 -22.69
N ALA A 139 -3.51 -16.61 -23.20
CA ALA A 139 -2.96 -17.95 -23.33
C ALA A 139 -2.12 -18.28 -22.08
N ASN A 140 -2.78 -18.81 -21.04
CA ASN A 140 -2.15 -19.08 -19.75
C ASN A 140 -1.34 -20.39 -19.76
N LYS A 141 -0.45 -20.56 -18.78
CA LYS A 141 0.52 -21.67 -18.65
C LYS A 141 1.63 -21.66 -19.72
N ALA A 142 1.93 -20.51 -20.31
CA ALA A 142 3.09 -20.29 -21.18
C ALA A 142 4.41 -20.26 -20.37
N ASP A 143 4.78 -21.42 -19.84
CA ASP A 143 5.88 -21.58 -18.87
C ASP A 143 7.28 -21.58 -19.52
N ASN A 144 7.35 -21.71 -20.84
CA ASN A 144 8.58 -21.62 -21.63
C ASN A 144 8.31 -21.02 -23.03
N THR A 145 9.38 -20.71 -23.76
CA THR A 145 9.33 -20.07 -25.09
C THR A 145 8.70 -20.97 -26.17
N SER A 146 8.71 -22.29 -26.03
CA SER A 146 8.02 -23.19 -26.98
C SER A 146 6.51 -23.02 -26.89
N ILE A 147 5.97 -23.03 -25.66
CA ILE A 147 4.53 -22.88 -25.41
C ILE A 147 4.06 -21.47 -25.80
N GLU A 148 4.92 -20.47 -25.65
CA GLU A 148 4.66 -19.11 -26.14
C GLU A 148 4.44 -19.07 -27.66
N MET A 149 5.22 -19.83 -28.44
CA MET A 149 5.00 -19.97 -29.88
C MET A 149 3.72 -20.76 -30.19
N GLU A 150 3.40 -21.79 -29.40
CA GLU A 150 2.17 -22.60 -29.56
C GLU A 150 0.90 -21.79 -29.30
N ALA A 151 0.96 -20.75 -28.47
CA ALA A 151 -0.13 -19.81 -28.26
C ALA A 151 -0.60 -19.14 -29.56
N THR A 152 0.25 -19.10 -30.61
CA THR A 152 -0.11 -18.59 -31.93
C THR A 152 -1.29 -19.33 -32.58
N SER A 153 -1.50 -20.60 -32.24
CA SER A 153 -2.64 -21.37 -32.72
C SER A 153 -4.00 -20.82 -32.26
N LEU A 154 -4.03 -20.07 -31.16
CA LEU A 154 -5.25 -19.52 -30.56
C LEU A 154 -5.83 -18.32 -31.31
N TRP A 155 -5.10 -17.74 -32.28
CA TRP A 155 -5.67 -16.76 -33.21
C TRP A 155 -6.90 -17.30 -33.96
N SER A 156 -6.98 -18.62 -34.14
CA SER A 156 -8.13 -19.31 -34.75
C SER A 156 -9.46 -19.05 -34.02
N LEU A 157 -9.43 -18.71 -32.73
CA LEU A 157 -10.62 -18.30 -31.96
C LEU A 157 -11.17 -16.94 -32.41
N GLY A 158 -10.38 -16.14 -33.13
CA GLY A 158 -10.82 -14.90 -33.75
C GLY A 158 -11.23 -13.82 -32.74
N LEU A 159 -10.53 -13.77 -31.60
CA LEU A 159 -10.66 -12.76 -30.54
C LEU A 159 -9.49 -11.77 -30.52
N GLY A 160 -8.66 -11.74 -31.57
CA GLY A 160 -7.46 -10.91 -31.65
C GLY A 160 -6.17 -11.66 -31.25
N GLU A 161 -5.11 -10.89 -30.97
CA GLU A 161 -3.81 -11.42 -30.56
C GLU A 161 -3.88 -12.07 -29.16
N PRO A 162 -3.51 -13.36 -29.01
CA PRO A 162 -3.38 -14.02 -27.72
C PRO A 162 -2.15 -13.51 -26.97
N TYR A 163 -2.35 -13.14 -25.71
CA TYR A 163 -1.28 -12.76 -24.79
C TYR A 163 -0.77 -14.00 -24.05
N PRO A 164 0.45 -14.48 -24.33
CA PRO A 164 1.01 -15.64 -23.65
C PRO A 164 1.45 -15.27 -22.22
N VAL A 165 0.87 -15.94 -21.23
CA VAL A 165 1.09 -15.64 -19.83
C VAL A 165 1.40 -16.92 -19.06
N SER A 166 2.34 -16.84 -18.12
CA SER A 166 2.45 -17.82 -17.04
C SER A 166 1.97 -17.17 -15.77
N ALA A 167 0.70 -17.38 -15.39
CA ALA A 167 0.18 -16.82 -14.15
C ALA A 167 0.98 -17.30 -12.93
N LEU A 168 1.43 -18.56 -12.96
CA LEU A 168 2.22 -19.18 -11.88
C LEU A 168 3.63 -18.58 -11.76
N HIS A 169 4.33 -18.34 -12.88
CA HIS A 169 5.71 -17.88 -12.87
C HIS A 169 5.88 -16.37 -13.13
N GLY A 170 4.82 -15.69 -13.58
CA GLY A 170 4.75 -14.24 -13.78
C GLY A 170 5.27 -13.76 -15.14
N ARG A 171 5.51 -14.67 -16.09
CA ARG A 171 5.89 -14.31 -17.47
C ARG A 171 4.68 -13.72 -18.20
N GLY A 172 4.89 -12.68 -19.01
CA GLY A 172 3.84 -12.08 -19.85
C GLY A 172 2.79 -11.26 -19.09
N SER A 173 2.88 -11.22 -17.75
CA SER A 173 1.84 -10.59 -16.93
C SER A 173 1.89 -9.06 -17.00
N GLY A 174 3.05 -8.47 -17.28
CA GLY A 174 3.19 -7.02 -17.45
C GLY A 174 2.57 -6.55 -18.76
N GLU A 175 2.91 -7.23 -19.85
CA GLU A 175 2.36 -6.98 -21.19
C GLU A 175 0.83 -7.15 -21.21
N LEU A 176 0.31 -8.19 -20.52
CA LEU A 176 -1.12 -8.35 -20.32
C LEU A 176 -1.73 -7.18 -19.52
N LEU A 177 -1.08 -6.72 -18.45
CA LEU A 177 -1.58 -5.61 -17.64
C LEU A 177 -1.59 -4.28 -18.41
N ASP A 178 -0.59 -4.04 -19.26
CA ASP A 178 -0.57 -2.89 -20.17
C ASP A 178 -1.75 -2.96 -21.16
N ALA A 179 -1.97 -4.11 -21.79
CA ALA A 179 -3.11 -4.32 -22.69
C ALA A 179 -4.47 -4.15 -22.01
N ILE A 180 -4.60 -4.57 -20.74
CA ILE A 180 -5.80 -4.32 -19.93
C ILE A 180 -6.01 -2.82 -19.74
N MET A 181 -4.97 -2.07 -19.41
CA MET A 181 -5.10 -0.62 -19.21
C MET A 181 -5.50 0.09 -20.48
N ASP A 182 -4.95 -0.31 -21.63
CA ASP A 182 -5.29 0.27 -22.93
C ASP A 182 -6.74 -0.03 -23.35
N ALA A 183 -7.27 -1.20 -22.98
CA ALA A 183 -8.64 -1.61 -23.29
C ALA A 183 -9.69 -1.06 -22.32
N LEU A 184 -9.33 -0.73 -21.08
CA LEU A 184 -10.25 -0.15 -20.12
C LEU A 184 -10.63 1.27 -20.56
N PRO A 185 -11.91 1.68 -20.42
CA PRO A 185 -12.29 3.07 -20.64
C PRO A 185 -11.38 3.99 -19.82
N GLU A 186 -11.12 5.20 -20.33
CA GLU A 186 -10.36 6.20 -19.59
C GLU A 186 -11.04 6.42 -18.24
N ALA A 187 -10.47 5.82 -17.19
CA ALA A 187 -10.84 6.15 -15.84
C ALA A 187 -10.44 7.61 -15.64
N PRO A 188 -11.27 8.43 -14.98
CA PRO A 188 -10.83 9.75 -14.58
C PRO A 188 -9.48 9.61 -13.88
N LYS A 189 -8.50 10.41 -14.32
CA LYS A 189 -7.19 10.50 -13.68
C LYS A 189 -7.44 10.66 -12.19
N ILE A 190 -6.70 9.93 -11.36
CA ILE A 190 -6.76 10.07 -9.90
C ILE A 190 -6.59 11.56 -9.59
N VAL A 191 -7.69 12.20 -9.22
CA VAL A 191 -7.61 13.39 -8.39
C VAL A 191 -7.30 12.82 -7.01
N GLU A 192 -6.07 13.01 -6.55
CA GLU A 192 -5.62 12.59 -5.20
C GLU A 192 -6.48 13.22 -4.07
N ASN A 193 -7.39 14.13 -4.42
CA ASN A 193 -8.34 14.81 -3.54
C ASN A 193 -9.78 14.24 -3.63
N ARG A 194 -9.97 12.92 -3.47
CA ARG A 194 -11.19 12.52 -2.73
C ARG A 194 -10.99 13.03 -1.30
N PRO A 195 -11.96 13.65 -0.61
CA PRO A 195 -11.82 13.83 0.82
C PRO A 195 -11.74 12.43 1.44
N ARG A 196 -10.51 11.98 1.73
CA ARG A 196 -10.31 10.91 2.68
C ARG A 196 -11.00 11.38 3.96
N GLY A 197 -11.78 10.50 4.59
CA GLY A 197 -12.27 10.78 5.93
C GLY A 197 -11.11 11.23 6.84
N PRO A 198 -11.41 11.85 7.99
CA PRO A 198 -10.40 12.35 8.93
C PRO A 198 -9.21 11.40 9.08
N ARG A 199 -7.98 11.91 8.92
CA ARG A 199 -6.76 11.10 8.98
C ARG A 199 -6.70 10.37 10.33
N ARG A 200 -6.26 9.11 10.32
CA ARG A 200 -6.24 8.27 11.53
C ARG A 200 -4.95 8.45 12.32
N VAL A 201 -5.08 8.89 13.56
CA VAL A 201 -3.96 9.12 14.48
C VAL A 201 -4.10 8.28 15.75
N ALA A 202 -3.01 7.63 16.15
CA ALA A 202 -2.93 6.95 17.45
C ALA A 202 -2.15 7.82 18.44
N LEU A 203 -2.71 8.03 19.63
CA LEU A 203 -2.02 8.70 20.73
C LEU A 203 -1.53 7.66 21.74
N VAL A 204 -0.23 7.35 21.71
CA VAL A 204 0.36 6.25 22.48
C VAL A 204 1.48 6.76 23.42
N GLY A 205 1.86 5.92 24.38
CA GLY A 205 2.86 6.24 25.40
C GLY A 205 2.54 5.55 26.72
N ARG A 206 3.47 5.59 27.68
CA ARG A 206 3.28 4.99 29.01
C ARG A 206 2.15 5.63 29.83
N PRO A 207 1.65 4.97 30.88
CA PRO A 207 0.78 5.64 31.86
C PRO A 207 1.39 6.97 32.34
N ASN A 208 0.54 7.97 32.64
CA ASN A 208 0.92 9.26 33.26
C ASN A 208 1.88 10.19 32.47
N VAL A 209 2.26 9.85 31.25
CA VAL A 209 3.05 10.74 30.35
C VAL A 209 2.27 11.95 29.83
N GLY A 210 0.98 12.07 30.17
CA GLY A 210 0.14 13.23 29.82
C GLY A 210 -0.76 13.07 28.58
N LYS A 211 -1.03 11.83 28.12
CA LYS A 211 -1.98 11.56 27.01
C LYS A 211 -3.36 12.17 27.26
N SER A 212 -3.97 11.93 28.42
CA SER A 212 -5.29 12.45 28.75
C SER A 212 -5.31 13.98 28.82
N SER A 213 -4.24 14.61 29.33
CA SER A 213 -4.10 16.07 29.33
C SER A 213 -4.06 16.64 27.91
N LEU A 214 -3.38 15.95 26.99
CA LEU A 214 -3.31 16.37 25.59
C LEU A 214 -4.65 16.19 24.87
N LEU A 215 -5.34 15.07 25.11
CA LEU A 215 -6.69 14.83 24.56
C LEU A 215 -7.72 15.83 25.05
N ASN A 216 -7.70 16.15 26.34
CA ASN A 216 -8.61 17.14 26.92
C ASN A 216 -8.40 18.51 26.29
N ARG A 217 -7.17 18.85 25.91
CA ARG A 217 -6.87 20.09 25.20
C ARG A 217 -7.48 20.07 23.80
N PHE A 218 -7.28 19.00 23.02
CA PHE A 218 -7.92 18.85 21.71
C PHE A 218 -9.46 18.75 21.78
N SER A 219 -10.02 18.35 22.92
CA SER A 219 -11.47 18.26 23.13
C SER A 219 -12.10 19.54 23.71
N GLY A 220 -11.28 20.49 24.16
CA GLY A 220 -11.68 21.73 24.83
C GLY A 220 -11.62 22.97 23.92
N GLU A 221 -10.95 22.87 22.78
CA GLU A 221 -11.14 23.74 21.62
C GLU A 221 -12.43 23.26 20.91
N GLU A 222 -13.24 24.19 20.40
CA GLU A 222 -14.71 24.06 20.26
C GLU A 222 -15.23 22.82 19.50
N ARG A 223 -16.33 22.25 20.02
CA ARG A 223 -17.06 21.13 19.40
C ARG A 223 -18.04 21.61 18.33
N ALA A 224 -17.91 21.11 17.11
CA ALA A 224 -18.97 20.64 16.19
C ALA A 224 -18.23 20.19 14.91
N VAL A 225 -18.44 19.03 14.30
CA VAL A 225 -19.67 18.61 13.64
C VAL A 225 -19.68 17.07 13.62
N VAL A 226 -20.74 16.47 14.17
CA VAL A 226 -21.17 15.15 13.73
C VAL A 226 -22.11 15.44 12.58
N ASP A 227 -21.67 15.19 11.36
CA ASP A 227 -22.62 14.93 10.28
C ASP A 227 -22.45 13.46 9.93
N SER A 228 -23.40 12.67 10.43
CA SER A 228 -23.56 11.28 10.07
C SER A 228 -23.99 11.22 8.60
N VAL A 229 -23.02 11.09 7.69
CA VAL A 229 -23.33 10.68 6.33
C VAL A 229 -23.90 9.26 6.40
N ALA A 230 -25.18 9.12 6.10
CA ALA A 230 -25.88 7.85 6.09
C ALA A 230 -25.19 6.89 5.10
N GLY A 231 -24.68 5.76 5.61
CA GLY A 231 -24.17 4.67 4.76
C GLY A 231 -22.86 4.01 5.18
N THR A 232 -22.20 4.43 6.27
CA THR A 232 -21.03 3.69 6.78
C THR A 232 -21.45 2.69 7.85
N THR A 233 -20.98 1.45 7.74
CA THR A 233 -20.94 0.51 8.86
C THR A 233 -20.02 1.10 9.93
N VAL A 234 -20.63 1.80 10.88
CA VAL A 234 -19.95 2.45 12.00
C VAL A 234 -19.38 1.36 12.90
N ASP A 235 -18.06 1.18 12.90
CA ASP A 235 -17.38 0.50 14.00
C ASP A 235 -17.41 1.43 15.23
N PRO A 236 -18.06 1.02 16.33
CA PRO A 236 -18.39 1.94 17.42
C PRO A 236 -17.24 2.12 18.42
N VAL A 237 -16.10 2.73 18.04
CA VAL A 237 -15.04 3.06 19.05
C VAL A 237 -14.12 4.28 18.74
N ASP A 238 -14.18 4.90 17.57
CA ASP A 238 -13.26 5.99 17.22
C ASP A 238 -13.86 7.37 17.48
N SER A 239 -13.04 8.30 17.99
CA SER A 239 -13.48 9.68 18.27
C SER A 239 -12.82 10.68 17.35
N LEU A 240 -13.61 11.56 16.75
CA LEU A 240 -13.10 12.70 16.01
C LEU A 240 -12.58 13.77 16.97
N VAL A 241 -11.43 14.37 16.64
CA VAL A 241 -10.83 15.50 17.35
C VAL A 241 -10.31 16.53 16.37
N GLU A 242 -10.28 17.78 16.81
CA GLU A 242 -9.66 18.86 16.04
C GLU A 242 -8.22 19.06 16.51
N ILE A 243 -7.28 19.05 15.57
CA ILE A 243 -5.86 19.32 15.85
C ILE A 243 -5.38 20.34 14.82
N GLY A 244 -5.16 21.57 15.27
CA GLY A 244 -4.67 22.65 14.41
C GLY A 244 -5.61 23.03 13.27
N GLY A 245 -6.93 23.06 13.53
CA GLY A 245 -7.95 23.43 12.54
C GLY A 245 -8.41 22.30 11.61
N GLU A 246 -7.88 21.08 11.79
CA GLU A 246 -8.20 19.92 10.95
C GLU A 246 -8.84 18.83 11.80
N THR A 247 -9.83 18.11 11.24
CA THR A 247 -10.45 16.95 11.90
C THR A 247 -9.61 15.69 11.71
N TRP A 248 -9.31 15.01 12.82
CA TRP A 248 -8.57 13.75 12.88
C TRP A 248 -9.40 12.67 13.55
N GLN A 249 -9.27 11.43 13.10
CA GLN A 249 -9.86 10.26 13.76
C GLN A 249 -8.84 9.68 14.75
N LEU A 250 -9.15 9.74 16.05
CA LEU A 250 -8.35 9.04 17.07
C LEU A 250 -8.75 7.58 17.14
N VAL A 251 -7.76 6.71 16.95
CA VAL A 251 -7.91 5.26 17.00
C VAL A 251 -7.84 4.76 18.44
N ASP A 252 -8.78 3.88 18.83
CA ASP A 252 -8.91 3.22 20.16
C ASP A 252 -9.07 4.19 21.35
N THR A 253 -10.07 5.07 21.28
CA THR A 253 -10.33 6.06 22.35
C THR A 253 -11.03 5.50 23.58
N ALA A 254 -11.63 4.30 23.50
CA ALA A 254 -12.31 3.65 24.63
C ALA A 254 -11.37 3.42 25.83
N GLY A 255 -10.05 3.34 25.61
CA GLY A 255 -9.04 3.14 26.65
C GLY A 255 -8.55 4.46 27.25
N LEU A 256 -8.56 5.52 26.43
CA LEU A 256 -8.17 6.86 26.81
C LEU A 256 -9.28 7.57 27.61
N ARG A 257 -10.55 7.32 27.29
CA ARG A 257 -11.73 7.85 28.03
C ARG A 257 -12.06 7.08 29.31
N LYS A 258 -11.93 5.73 29.35
CA LYS A 258 -12.18 4.95 30.60
C LYS A 258 -11.21 5.29 31.74
N ARG A 259 -10.03 5.85 31.44
CA ARG A 259 -9.03 6.27 32.45
C ARG A 259 -9.38 7.54 33.22
N VAL A 260 -10.43 8.28 32.82
CA VAL A 260 -10.93 9.41 33.62
C VAL A 260 -11.74 8.92 34.84
N GLY A 261 -12.17 7.66 34.88
CA GLY A 261 -13.08 7.16 35.91
C GLY A 261 -12.64 6.00 36.79
N LYS A 262 -11.73 5.10 36.38
CA LYS A 262 -11.22 3.98 37.21
C LYS A 262 -10.09 3.25 36.49
N ALA A 263 -8.93 3.11 37.14
CA ALA A 263 -7.80 2.33 36.62
C ALA A 263 -7.71 0.99 37.34
N SER A 264 -8.15 -0.08 36.68
CA SER A 264 -7.74 -1.46 37.02
C SER A 264 -7.99 -2.37 35.81
N GLY A 265 -7.01 -2.42 34.91
CA GLY A 265 -6.94 -3.39 33.82
C GLY A 265 -5.51 -3.90 33.76
N THR A 266 -5.35 -5.22 33.71
CA THR A 266 -4.06 -5.92 33.70
C THR A 266 -3.17 -5.41 32.57
N GLU A 267 -1.87 -5.27 32.86
CA GLU A 267 -0.85 -4.68 31.98
C GLU A 267 -0.80 -5.33 30.58
N TYR A 268 -1.12 -6.63 30.51
CA TYR A 268 -1.26 -7.42 29.28
C TYR A 268 -2.34 -6.90 28.31
N TYR A 269 -3.50 -6.44 28.81
CA TYR A 269 -4.54 -5.89 27.95
C TYR A 269 -4.24 -4.45 27.53
N ALA A 270 -3.37 -3.74 28.24
CA ALA A 270 -2.94 -2.40 27.85
C ALA A 270 -1.96 -2.44 26.66
N SER A 271 -1.10 -3.47 26.57
CA SER A 271 -0.16 -3.64 25.46
C SER A 271 -0.86 -4.08 24.17
N LEU A 272 -1.76 -5.06 24.23
CA LEU A 272 -2.55 -5.52 23.06
C LEU A 272 -3.36 -4.39 22.42
N ARG A 273 -3.99 -3.56 23.26
CA ARG A 273 -4.73 -2.38 22.79
C ARG A 273 -3.83 -1.34 22.13
N THR A 274 -2.64 -1.12 22.68
CA THR A 274 -1.66 -0.21 22.09
C THR A 274 -1.24 -0.69 20.70
N ALA A 275 -1.02 -2.01 20.52
CA ALA A 275 -0.68 -2.59 19.22
C ALA A 275 -1.82 -2.41 18.20
N SER A 276 -3.06 -2.77 18.55
CA SER A 276 -4.21 -2.58 17.65
C SER A 276 -4.45 -1.11 17.27
N ALA A 277 -4.26 -0.18 18.21
CA ALA A 277 -4.37 1.25 17.92
C ALA A 277 -3.31 1.73 16.92
N ILE A 278 -2.06 1.26 17.07
CA ILE A 278 -0.97 1.55 16.12
C ILE A 278 -1.28 0.93 14.76
N GLU A 279 -1.76 -0.32 14.72
CA GLU A 279 -2.09 -1.01 13.47
C GLU A 279 -3.24 -0.36 12.70
N ALA A 280 -4.23 0.23 13.38
CA ALA A 280 -5.34 0.90 12.70
C ALA A 280 -5.05 2.38 12.35
N ALA A 281 -3.99 2.98 12.90
CA ALA A 281 -3.59 4.36 12.61
C ALA A 281 -2.70 4.48 11.35
N GLU A 282 -2.63 5.69 10.81
CA GLU A 282 -1.68 6.05 9.74
C GLU A 282 -0.43 6.70 10.34
N VAL A 283 -0.64 7.53 11.36
CA VAL A 283 0.41 8.19 12.14
C VAL A 283 0.23 7.94 13.63
N ALA A 284 1.31 7.63 14.32
CA ALA A 284 1.33 7.52 15.76
C ALA A 284 2.07 8.71 16.39
N VAL A 285 1.45 9.31 17.40
CA VAL A 285 2.09 10.28 18.30
C VAL A 285 2.49 9.54 19.58
N VAL A 286 3.79 9.34 19.75
CA VAL A 286 4.35 8.71 20.96
C VAL A 286 4.70 9.80 21.96
N LEU A 287 3.99 9.86 23.09
CA LEU A 287 4.27 10.79 24.17
C LEU A 287 5.31 10.20 25.13
N LEU A 288 6.38 10.95 25.33
CA LEU A 288 7.41 10.68 26.34
C LEU A 288 7.34 11.76 27.42
N ASP A 289 7.54 11.36 28.67
CA ASP A 289 7.71 12.32 29.77
C ASP A 289 9.15 12.84 29.79
N SER A 290 9.34 14.12 29.51
CA SER A 290 10.69 14.73 29.43
C SER A 290 11.34 14.91 30.80
N SER A 291 10.54 14.89 31.88
CA SER A 291 11.05 15.01 33.25
C SER A 291 11.61 13.69 33.79
N GLU A 292 11.29 12.57 33.15
CA GLU A 292 11.76 11.23 33.50
C GLU A 292 12.76 10.70 32.46
N VAL A 293 13.51 9.67 32.85
CA VAL A 293 14.39 8.92 31.94
C VAL A 293 13.55 8.14 30.93
N ILE A 294 14.01 8.09 29.67
CA ILE A 294 13.37 7.25 28.64
C ILE A 294 13.43 5.78 29.08
N SER A 295 12.28 5.20 29.36
CA SER A 295 12.17 3.85 29.92
C SER A 295 12.19 2.77 28.82
N GLU A 296 12.39 1.51 29.22
CA GLU A 296 12.25 0.37 28.29
C GLU A 296 10.84 0.29 27.67
N GLN A 297 9.80 0.62 28.42
CA GLN A 297 8.44 0.57 27.89
C GLN A 297 8.20 1.67 26.85
N ASP A 298 8.85 2.83 26.97
CA ASP A 298 8.85 3.84 25.90
C ASP A 298 9.50 3.30 24.63
N GLN A 299 10.66 2.65 24.76
CA GLN A 299 11.37 2.03 23.63
C GLN A 299 10.54 0.93 22.97
N ARG A 300 9.85 0.08 23.76
CA ARG A 300 8.95 -0.94 23.22
C ARG A 300 7.82 -0.34 22.40
N ILE A 301 7.21 0.77 22.86
CA ILE A 301 6.17 1.48 22.12
C ILE A 301 6.70 2.05 20.81
N LEU A 302 7.88 2.67 20.83
CA LEU A 302 8.53 3.18 19.62
C LEU A 302 8.81 2.05 18.62
N SER A 303 9.34 0.92 19.08
CA SER A 303 9.56 -0.26 18.24
C SER A 303 8.27 -0.77 17.60
N MET A 304 7.17 -0.90 18.36
CA MET A 304 5.88 -1.32 17.82
C MET A 304 5.39 -0.40 16.68
N VAL A 305 5.54 0.92 16.82
CA VAL A 305 5.18 1.86 15.75
C VAL A 305 6.02 1.65 14.49
N THR A 306 7.34 1.48 14.66
CA THR A 306 8.26 1.28 13.54
C THR A 306 8.05 -0.04 12.81
N GLU A 307 7.79 -1.12 13.57
CA GLU A 307 7.53 -2.46 13.04
C GLU A 307 6.18 -2.54 12.31
N ALA A 308 5.17 -1.80 12.80
CA ALA A 308 3.90 -1.63 12.10
C ALA A 308 4.02 -0.74 10.84
N GLY A 309 5.19 -0.14 10.59
CA GLY A 309 5.44 0.68 9.41
C GLY A 309 4.62 1.96 9.38
N ARG A 310 4.24 2.52 10.54
CA ARG A 310 3.43 3.76 10.64
C ARG A 310 4.30 5.00 10.69
N ALA A 311 3.74 6.12 10.25
CA ALA A 311 4.37 7.42 10.43
C ALA A 311 4.50 7.71 11.94
N LEU A 312 5.57 8.40 12.35
CA LEU A 312 5.92 8.59 13.75
C LEU A 312 6.27 10.05 14.06
N VAL A 313 5.58 10.59 15.06
CA VAL A 313 5.94 11.83 15.74
C VAL A 313 6.19 11.52 17.22
N ILE A 314 7.35 11.94 17.73
CA ILE A 314 7.71 11.80 19.15
C ILE A 314 7.46 13.13 19.83
N ALA A 315 6.54 13.15 20.79
CA ALA A 315 6.21 14.31 21.59
C ALA A 315 6.84 14.19 22.99
N PHE A 316 7.91 14.94 23.23
CA PHE A 316 8.52 15.17 24.53
C PHE A 316 7.62 16.11 25.34
N ASN A 317 6.72 15.52 26.13
CA ASN A 317 5.73 16.21 26.93
C ASN A 317 6.29 16.62 28.30
N LYS A 318 5.55 17.47 29.03
CA LYS A 318 5.96 18.07 30.31
C LYS A 318 7.24 18.91 30.21
N TRP A 319 7.46 19.54 29.06
CA TRP A 319 8.63 20.39 28.83
C TRP A 319 8.71 21.59 29.79
N ASP A 320 7.60 21.96 30.44
CA ASP A 320 7.55 22.93 31.53
C ASP A 320 8.31 22.51 32.79
N LEU A 321 8.60 21.21 32.96
CA LEU A 321 9.32 20.66 34.10
C LEU A 321 10.82 20.41 33.80
N VAL A 322 11.28 20.69 32.58
CA VAL A 322 12.66 20.40 32.16
C VAL A 322 13.55 21.60 32.44
N ASP A 323 14.48 21.44 33.39
CA ASP A 323 15.55 22.39 33.66
C ASP A 323 16.80 22.15 32.80
N ALA A 324 17.85 22.95 33.00
CA ALA A 324 19.08 22.87 32.21
C ALA A 324 19.81 21.54 32.38
N ASP A 325 19.85 21.00 33.60
CA ASP A 325 20.51 19.74 33.90
C ASP A 325 19.74 18.57 33.28
N ARG A 326 18.42 18.50 33.48
CA ARG A 326 17.58 17.47 32.87
C ARG A 326 17.67 17.50 31.36
N ARG A 327 17.70 18.69 30.74
CA ARG A 327 17.87 18.84 29.29
C ARG A 327 19.18 18.21 28.81
N TYR A 328 20.29 18.47 29.50
CA TYR A 328 21.58 17.90 29.15
C TYR A 328 21.59 16.37 29.18
N TYR A 329 20.98 15.76 30.20
CA TYR A 329 20.88 14.29 30.28
C TYR A 329 19.90 13.72 29.25
N LEU A 330 18.78 14.39 29.03
CA LEU A 330 17.78 13.98 28.03
C LEU A 330 18.37 13.97 26.61
N ASP A 331 19.18 14.98 26.24
CA ASP A 331 19.83 15.01 24.93
C ASP A 331 20.73 13.77 24.70
N LYS A 332 21.48 13.35 25.73
CA LYS A 332 22.29 12.11 25.68
C LYS A 332 21.43 10.84 25.63
N GLU A 333 20.33 10.81 26.36
CA GLU A 333 19.36 9.71 26.29
C GLU A 333 18.78 9.58 24.89
N ILE A 334 18.42 10.70 24.25
CA ILE A 334 17.92 10.72 22.87
C ILE A 334 18.96 10.17 21.89
N GLU A 335 20.22 10.60 21.99
CA GLU A 335 21.31 10.11 21.15
C GLU A 335 21.54 8.60 21.29
N ARG A 336 21.36 8.07 22.50
CA ARG A 336 21.59 6.65 22.79
C ARG A 336 20.37 5.78 22.44
N GLU A 337 19.20 6.12 22.96
CA GLU A 337 18.00 5.29 22.89
C GLU A 337 17.25 5.45 21.56
N LEU A 338 17.28 6.64 20.94
CA LEU A 338 16.54 6.92 19.69
C LEU A 338 17.41 6.81 18.44
N ARG A 339 18.65 6.32 18.56
CA ARG A 339 19.63 6.20 17.46
C ARG A 339 19.13 5.42 16.24
N ARG A 340 18.17 4.50 16.43
CA ARG A 340 17.59 3.67 15.37
C ARG A 340 16.50 4.38 14.57
N ILE A 341 15.95 5.47 15.09
CA ILE A 341 14.88 6.25 14.48
C ILE A 341 15.22 7.75 14.38
N PRO A 342 16.41 8.10 13.85
CA PRO A 342 16.82 9.51 13.75
C PRO A 342 15.91 10.32 12.80
N TRP A 343 15.14 9.62 11.97
CA TRP A 343 14.18 10.17 11.03
C TRP A 343 12.86 10.61 11.67
N ALA A 344 12.56 10.20 12.92
CA ALA A 344 11.30 10.55 13.57
C ALA A 344 11.25 12.06 13.88
N ILE A 345 10.10 12.69 13.62
CA ILE A 345 9.90 14.11 13.97
C ILE A 345 9.78 14.22 15.48
N ARG A 346 10.57 15.12 16.09
CA ARG A 346 10.59 15.34 17.54
C ARG A 346 10.01 16.71 17.87
N LEU A 347 9.08 16.75 18.82
CA LEU A 347 8.47 17.97 19.31
C LEU A 347 8.58 18.05 20.83
N ASN A 348 8.98 19.22 21.33
CA ASN A 348 8.97 19.50 22.76
C ASN A 348 7.72 20.32 23.08
N LEU A 349 6.84 19.79 23.92
CA LEU A 349 5.56 20.40 24.24
C LEU A 349 5.19 20.25 25.72
N SER A 350 4.17 20.98 26.13
CA SER A 350 3.54 20.80 27.44
C SER A 350 2.03 20.78 27.28
N ALA A 351 1.44 19.60 27.41
CA ALA A 351 -0.02 19.44 27.35
C ALA A 351 -0.74 20.27 28.42
N ARG A 352 -0.11 20.41 29.60
CA ARG A 352 -0.66 21.18 30.73
C ARG A 352 -0.74 22.67 30.40
N THR A 353 0.37 23.27 29.99
CA THR A 353 0.44 24.72 29.73
C THR A 353 -0.07 25.10 28.34
N GLY A 354 -0.10 24.15 27.39
CA GLY A 354 -0.42 24.39 25.98
C GLY A 354 0.79 24.76 25.13
N ARG A 355 1.98 24.91 25.73
CA ARG A 355 3.20 25.29 25.01
C ARG A 355 3.46 24.32 23.86
N ALA A 356 3.59 24.89 22.65
CA ALA A 356 3.97 24.21 21.42
C ALA A 356 3.06 23.05 20.98
N VAL A 357 1.83 22.98 21.51
CA VAL A 357 0.83 21.97 21.10
C VAL A 357 0.34 22.23 19.66
N ASP A 358 0.27 23.50 19.26
CA ASP A 358 -0.04 23.97 17.91
C ASP A 358 0.90 23.38 16.84
N LYS A 359 2.15 23.06 17.21
CA LYS A 359 3.15 22.47 16.31
C LYS A 359 2.87 21.00 15.96
N LEU A 360 1.93 20.35 16.66
CA LEU A 360 1.63 18.94 16.42
C LEU A 360 1.00 18.72 15.05
N ALA A 361 0.02 19.53 14.64
CA ALA A 361 -0.65 19.38 13.34
C ALA A 361 0.33 19.49 12.14
N PRO A 362 1.21 20.52 12.05
CA PRO A 362 2.24 20.57 11.02
C PRO A 362 3.17 19.35 11.00
N ALA A 363 3.55 18.83 12.17
CA ALA A 363 4.39 17.64 12.27
C ALA A 363 3.68 16.37 11.78
N LEU A 364 2.40 16.19 12.14
CA LEU A 364 1.57 15.09 11.65
C LEU A 364 1.45 15.13 10.13
N ARG A 365 1.15 16.30 9.55
CA ARG A 365 1.07 16.49 8.10
C ARG A 365 2.39 16.15 7.41
N LYS A 366 3.51 16.64 7.94
CA LYS A 366 4.85 16.36 7.40
C LYS A 366 5.21 14.87 7.45
N ALA A 367 4.89 14.20 8.56
CA ALA A 367 5.12 12.77 8.72
C ALA A 367 4.30 11.94 7.73
N LEU A 368 3.01 12.27 7.56
CA LEU A 368 2.12 11.58 6.63
C LEU A 368 2.49 11.83 5.17
N ALA A 369 2.80 13.08 4.81
CA ALA A 369 3.28 13.40 3.46
C ALA A 369 4.53 12.58 3.12
N SER A 370 5.49 12.51 4.05
CA SER A 370 6.69 11.69 3.92
C SER A 370 6.41 10.18 3.82
N TRP A 371 5.40 9.70 4.55
CA TRP A 371 4.98 8.29 4.57
C TRP A 371 4.30 7.85 3.27
N GLU A 372 3.69 8.81 2.58
CA GLU A 372 2.99 8.61 1.30
C GLU A 372 3.88 8.91 0.08
N THR A 373 5.09 9.42 0.30
CA THR A 373 6.03 9.79 -0.76
C THR A 373 6.31 8.65 -1.73
N ARG A 374 6.06 8.91 -3.02
CA ARG A 374 6.46 8.07 -4.15
C ARG A 374 7.66 8.69 -4.86
N VAL A 375 8.74 7.92 -4.98
CA VAL A 375 9.90 8.25 -5.81
C VAL A 375 9.75 7.53 -7.16
N PRO A 376 9.73 8.27 -8.29
CA PRO A 376 9.69 7.67 -9.63
C PRO A 376 10.84 6.68 -9.87
N THR A 377 10.54 5.53 -10.45
CA THR A 377 11.53 4.44 -10.69
C THR A 377 12.73 4.92 -11.50
N ALA A 378 12.52 5.78 -12.50
CA ALA A 378 13.62 6.34 -13.30
C ALA A 378 14.57 7.21 -12.46
N GLN A 379 14.02 8.11 -11.64
CA GLN A 379 14.79 8.96 -10.73
C GLN A 379 15.56 8.13 -9.71
N LEU A 380 14.89 7.13 -9.09
CA LEU A 380 15.51 6.22 -8.13
C LEU A 380 16.70 5.46 -8.73
N ASN A 381 16.56 4.93 -9.95
CA ASN A 381 17.64 4.16 -10.60
C ASN A 381 18.79 5.04 -11.09
N SER A 382 18.50 6.27 -11.53
CA SER A 382 19.54 7.24 -11.88
C SER A 382 20.40 7.60 -10.67
N TRP A 383 19.74 7.97 -9.56
CA TRP A 383 20.39 8.25 -8.28
C TRP A 383 21.19 7.05 -7.75
N LEU A 384 20.59 5.86 -7.75
CA LEU A 384 21.24 4.66 -7.23
C LEU A 384 22.48 4.28 -8.06
N THR A 385 22.42 4.47 -9.38
CA THR A 385 23.56 4.24 -10.26
C THR A 385 24.73 5.17 -9.90
N ALA A 386 24.44 6.47 -9.73
CA ALA A 386 25.44 7.45 -9.31
C ALA A 386 26.02 7.12 -7.92
N LEU A 387 25.17 6.71 -6.97
CA LEU A 387 25.58 6.33 -5.62
C LEU A 387 26.54 5.13 -5.63
N VAL A 388 26.21 4.07 -6.38
CA VAL A 388 27.04 2.86 -6.46
C VAL A 388 28.35 3.12 -7.18
N GLN A 389 28.37 4.03 -8.16
CA GLN A 389 29.62 4.47 -8.81
C GLN A 389 30.53 5.24 -7.86
N ALA A 390 29.97 6.18 -7.10
CA ALA A 390 30.72 6.99 -6.14
C ALA A 390 31.19 6.18 -4.93
N THR A 391 30.40 5.21 -4.47
CA THR A 391 30.74 4.35 -3.33
C THR A 391 30.36 2.89 -3.63
N PRO A 392 31.23 2.14 -4.31
CA PRO A 392 30.97 0.74 -4.66
C PRO A 392 30.80 -0.16 -3.43
N HIS A 393 30.04 -1.26 -3.60
CA HIS A 393 29.90 -2.26 -2.55
C HIS A 393 31.27 -2.89 -2.21
N PRO A 394 31.62 -3.03 -0.91
CA PRO A 394 32.89 -3.63 -0.51
C PRO A 394 33.02 -5.07 -1.01
N VAL A 395 34.23 -5.43 -1.46
CA VAL A 395 34.54 -6.77 -1.94
C VAL A 395 34.92 -7.66 -0.76
N ARG A 396 34.20 -8.76 -0.52
CA ARG A 396 34.61 -9.80 0.43
C ARG A 396 34.65 -11.17 -0.25
N GLY A 397 35.83 -11.78 -0.33
CA GLY A 397 36.01 -13.17 -0.74
C GLY A 397 35.65 -13.51 -2.19
N GLY A 398 35.69 -12.54 -3.12
CA GLY A 398 35.38 -12.80 -4.53
C GLY A 398 34.86 -11.58 -5.27
N ARG A 399 33.83 -11.73 -6.10
CA ARG A 399 33.23 -10.63 -6.86
C ARG A 399 32.15 -9.93 -6.03
N ALA A 400 32.23 -8.61 -5.87
CA ALA A 400 31.20 -7.86 -5.13
C ALA A 400 29.81 -8.03 -5.77
N PRO A 401 28.75 -8.19 -4.97
CA PRO A 401 27.38 -8.20 -5.45
C PRO A 401 27.08 -6.84 -6.08
N LYS A 402 26.48 -6.85 -7.28
CA LYS A 402 26.05 -5.65 -7.98
C LYS A 402 24.57 -5.41 -7.71
N ILE A 403 24.22 -4.16 -7.46
CA ILE A 403 22.83 -3.71 -7.56
C ILE A 403 22.52 -3.50 -9.03
N LEU A 404 21.48 -4.16 -9.52
CA LEU A 404 21.07 -4.13 -10.93
C LEU A 404 20.11 -2.97 -11.17
N PHE A 405 19.08 -2.89 -10.35
CA PHE A 405 18.07 -1.82 -10.35
C PHE A 405 17.31 -1.84 -9.01
N ALA A 406 16.55 -0.80 -8.76
CA ALA A 406 15.64 -0.69 -7.63
C ALA A 406 14.25 -0.23 -8.08
N THR A 407 13.24 -0.56 -7.28
CA THR A 407 11.89 -0.01 -7.43
C THR A 407 11.29 0.29 -6.07
N GLN A 408 10.33 1.21 -6.02
CA GLN A 408 9.49 1.42 -4.85
C GLN A 408 8.18 0.62 -5.00
N ALA A 409 8.10 -0.53 -4.33
CA ALA A 409 6.97 -1.45 -4.41
C ALA A 409 5.71 -0.96 -3.68
N GLY A 410 5.84 0.01 -2.77
CA GLY A 410 4.71 0.53 -2.00
C GLY A 410 4.98 1.90 -1.39
N VAL A 411 3.90 2.59 -1.08
CA VAL A 411 3.86 3.75 -0.18
C VAL A 411 3.10 3.34 1.08
N ALA A 412 3.25 4.09 2.17
CA ALA A 412 2.58 3.81 3.43
C ALA A 412 2.90 2.44 4.09
N PRO A 413 4.16 2.18 4.50
CA PRO A 413 5.34 3.06 4.35
C PRO A 413 6.03 2.91 2.98
N PRO A 414 6.97 3.82 2.64
CA PRO A 414 7.82 3.67 1.46
C PRO A 414 8.63 2.37 1.50
N ARG A 415 8.32 1.45 0.58
CA ARG A 415 8.98 0.13 0.46
C ARG A 415 9.84 0.07 -0.79
N PHE A 416 11.15 -0.06 -0.62
CA PHE A 416 12.12 -0.19 -1.70
C PHE A 416 12.59 -1.65 -1.84
N VAL A 417 12.71 -2.10 -3.09
CA VAL A 417 13.24 -3.42 -3.43
C VAL A 417 14.48 -3.23 -4.28
N LEU A 418 15.63 -3.69 -3.77
CA LEU A 418 16.91 -3.71 -4.49
C LEU A 418 17.10 -5.08 -5.15
N PHE A 419 17.18 -5.10 -6.47
CA PHE A 419 17.48 -6.31 -7.22
C PHE A 419 18.98 -6.43 -7.42
N THR A 420 19.56 -7.56 -7.01
CA THR A 420 21.02 -7.69 -6.92
C THR A 420 21.51 -9.00 -7.52
N THR A 421 22.80 -9.08 -7.85
CA THR A 421 23.42 -10.35 -8.32
C THR A 421 23.72 -11.34 -7.19
N GLY A 422 23.62 -10.88 -5.94
CA GLY A 422 23.95 -11.64 -4.73
C GLY A 422 23.51 -10.87 -3.48
N PRO A 423 23.56 -11.48 -2.28
CA PRO A 423 23.19 -10.81 -1.05
C PRO A 423 24.08 -9.57 -0.81
N LEU A 424 23.51 -8.47 -0.32
CA LEU A 424 24.25 -7.27 0.09
C LEU A 424 24.61 -7.34 1.57
N ASP A 425 25.78 -6.80 1.92
CA ASP A 425 26.17 -6.63 3.32
C ASP A 425 25.21 -5.68 4.06
N ALA A 426 24.87 -6.00 5.31
CA ALA A 426 23.93 -5.20 6.10
C ALA A 426 24.43 -3.76 6.35
N GLY A 427 25.75 -3.55 6.45
CA GLY A 427 26.34 -2.22 6.54
C GLY A 427 26.14 -1.41 5.27
N TYR A 428 26.28 -2.04 4.10
CA TYR A 428 26.02 -1.37 2.82
C TYR A 428 24.53 -1.10 2.62
N GLN A 429 23.63 -2.00 3.04
CA GLN A 429 22.19 -1.74 3.03
C GLN A 429 21.82 -0.51 3.87
N ARG A 430 22.37 -0.39 5.09
CA ARG A 430 22.20 0.81 5.94
C ARG A 430 22.79 2.07 5.33
N PHE A 431 23.90 1.95 4.60
CA PHE A 431 24.48 3.06 3.84
C PHE A 431 23.52 3.55 2.76
N VAL A 432 22.97 2.63 1.96
CA VAL A 432 21.96 2.96 0.93
C VAL A 432 20.73 3.58 1.57
N GLU A 433 20.23 3.02 2.67
CA GLU A 433 19.09 3.58 3.43
C GLU A 433 19.34 5.03 3.84
N ARG A 434 20.48 5.30 4.50
CA ARG A 434 20.85 6.64 4.92
C ARG A 434 20.92 7.61 3.74
N LYS A 435 21.55 7.18 2.65
CA LYS A 435 21.69 8.01 1.44
C LYS A 435 20.34 8.26 0.75
N LEU A 436 19.44 7.28 0.79
CA LEU A 436 18.08 7.41 0.28
C LEU A 436 17.29 8.46 1.05
N ARG A 437 17.46 8.50 2.38
CA ARG A 437 16.89 9.55 3.24
C ARG A 437 17.52 10.93 3.00
N GLU A 438 18.83 11.00 2.81
CA GLU A 438 19.52 12.26 2.50
C GLU A 438 19.04 12.88 1.17
N GLU A 439 18.76 12.05 0.16
CA GLU A 439 18.32 12.51 -1.16
C GLU A 439 16.82 12.85 -1.19
N PHE A 440 15.98 11.94 -0.71
CA PHE A 440 14.52 12.00 -0.92
C PHE A 440 13.73 12.30 0.37
N GLY A 441 14.40 12.49 1.51
CA GLY A 441 13.79 12.88 2.78
C GLY A 441 13.27 11.70 3.61
N PHE A 442 11.94 11.62 3.77
CA PHE A 442 11.23 10.67 4.65
C PHE A 442 11.27 11.01 6.16
N GLU A 443 11.23 12.30 6.50
CA GLU A 443 11.13 12.74 7.89
C GLU A 443 9.77 12.38 8.47
N GLY A 444 9.75 11.70 9.62
CA GLY A 444 8.54 11.17 10.24
C GLY A 444 8.05 9.85 9.62
N SER A 445 8.72 9.29 8.62
CA SER A 445 8.37 7.99 8.04
C SER A 445 9.47 6.92 8.18
N PRO A 446 9.11 5.68 8.58
CA PRO A 446 9.99 4.55 8.36
C PRO A 446 10.13 4.32 6.84
N ILE A 447 11.25 3.72 6.42
CA ILE A 447 11.40 3.19 5.06
C ILE A 447 11.81 1.73 5.19
N GLU A 448 11.26 0.89 4.31
CA GLU A 448 11.62 -0.53 4.27
C GLU A 448 12.49 -0.78 3.05
N ILE A 449 13.65 -1.40 3.23
CA ILE A 449 14.52 -1.82 2.12
C ILE A 449 14.63 -3.34 2.16
N SER A 450 14.21 -3.98 1.07
CA SER A 450 14.37 -5.42 0.87
C SER A 450 15.36 -5.68 -0.27
N VAL A 451 16.16 -6.74 -0.13
CA VAL A 451 17.12 -7.16 -1.15
C VAL A 451 16.65 -8.46 -1.78
N ARG A 452 16.58 -8.50 -3.12
CA ARG A 452 16.19 -9.68 -3.91
C ARG A 452 17.35 -10.12 -4.80
N PRO A 453 18.16 -11.10 -4.36
CA PRO A 453 19.21 -11.67 -5.19
C PRO A 453 18.64 -12.47 -6.36
N ARG A 454 19.23 -12.33 -7.55
CA ARG A 454 18.94 -13.17 -8.71
C ARG A 454 19.32 -14.62 -8.39
N LYS A 455 18.36 -15.55 -8.47
CA LYS A 455 18.67 -16.99 -8.43
C LYS A 455 19.57 -17.32 -9.64
N LYS A 456 20.77 -17.86 -9.41
CA LYS A 456 21.55 -18.47 -10.48
C LYS A 456 20.75 -19.67 -11.00
N LEU A 457 20.35 -19.65 -12.28
CA LEU A 457 20.05 -20.91 -12.96
C LEU A 457 21.33 -21.74 -12.94
N GLY A 458 21.23 -22.99 -12.46
CA GLY A 458 22.36 -23.91 -12.41
C GLY A 458 22.93 -24.20 -13.81
N PRO A 459 24.17 -24.70 -13.90
CA PRO A 459 24.80 -25.03 -15.17
C PRO A 459 24.16 -26.30 -15.76
N GLY A 460 23.06 -26.14 -16.51
CA GLY A 460 22.40 -27.25 -17.22
C GLY A 460 21.75 -26.86 -18.55
N GLY A 461 21.77 -25.58 -18.94
CA GLY A 461 21.03 -25.07 -20.10
C GLY A 461 21.77 -25.04 -21.44
N ARG A 462 22.92 -25.71 -21.58
CA ARG A 462 23.56 -25.92 -22.89
C ARG A 462 23.58 -27.40 -23.21
N GLY A 463 22.41 -27.92 -23.58
CA GLY A 463 22.29 -29.19 -24.26
C GLY A 463 23.03 -29.10 -25.59
N LYS A 464 24.07 -29.93 -25.73
CA LYS A 464 24.82 -30.15 -26.96
C LYS A 464 23.86 -30.57 -28.06
N ALA A 465 23.93 -29.91 -29.22
CA ALA A 465 23.49 -30.49 -30.47
C ALA A 465 24.45 -31.64 -30.82
N HIS A 466 23.98 -32.88 -30.63
CA HIS A 466 24.56 -34.08 -31.24
C HIS A 466 23.42 -35.01 -31.62
N GLY A 467 23.39 -35.39 -32.89
CA GLY A 467 22.41 -36.27 -33.52
C GLY A 467 21.79 -35.59 -34.71
#